data_AF-A0A7S3M166-F1
#
_entry.id   AF-A0A7S3M166-F1
#
_cell.length_a   1.000
_cell.length_b   1.000
_cell.length_c   1.000
_cell.angle_alpha   90.00
_cell.angle_beta   90.00
_cell.angle_gamma   90.00
#
_symmetry.space_group_name_H-M   'P 1'
#
loop_
_entity.id
_entity.type
_entity.pdbx_description
1 polymer ?
#
loop_
_entity_poly.entity_id
_entity_poly.type
_entity_poly.pdbx_seq_one_letter_code
_entity_poly.pdbx_strand_id
1 'polypeptide(L)'
;RAKKGGKPALDRKTSGNIAPPAAPDAPPATPSWKAKSDAFRNAMQSSRAVSAAIATGAPLPPPVPSAPDPSLVPCPHCNRTFSSGAAERHIPKCTSIRAKPSVLKRGGGGNASKGPATPNGTSGRNNKTSSW
;
A
#
# COMPACT_ATOMS: atom_id res chain seq x y z
N ARG A 1 -14.85 -44.49 16.47
CA ARG A 1 -13.71 -44.27 15.54
C ARG A 1 -14.25 -44.29 14.11
N ALA A 2 -14.65 -43.13 13.58
CA ALA A 2 -15.13 -42.98 12.20
C ALA A 2 -14.18 -42.04 11.44
N LYS A 3 -13.77 -42.47 10.25
CA LYS A 3 -12.75 -41.83 9.41
C LYS A 3 -13.27 -40.54 8.76
N LYS A 4 -12.32 -39.60 8.63
CA LYS A 4 -12.35 -38.30 7.95
C LYS A 4 -13.08 -38.32 6.60
N GLY A 5 -14.04 -37.39 6.41
CA GLY A 5 -14.52 -36.95 5.10
C GLY A 5 -14.00 -35.54 4.83
N GLY A 6 -13.02 -35.41 3.94
CA GLY A 6 -12.44 -34.12 3.53
C GLY A 6 -13.40 -33.36 2.62
N LYS A 7 -13.63 -32.09 2.94
CA LYS A 7 -14.37 -31.17 2.06
C LYS A 7 -13.55 -30.91 0.78
N PRO A 8 -14.14 -30.95 -0.42
CA PRO A 8 -13.43 -30.55 -1.63
C PRO A 8 -13.13 -29.04 -1.59
N ALA A 9 -11.88 -28.68 -1.78
CA ALA A 9 -11.45 -27.30 -1.98
C ALA A 9 -11.97 -26.84 -3.35
N LEU A 10 -13.03 -26.02 -3.34
CA LEU A 10 -13.48 -25.31 -4.52
C LEU A 10 -12.40 -24.32 -4.97
N ASP A 11 -11.95 -24.59 -6.19
CA ASP A 11 -11.10 -23.83 -7.10
C ASP A 11 -10.78 -22.38 -6.71
N ARG A 12 -9.50 -22.13 -6.42
CA ARG A 12 -8.94 -20.78 -6.48
C ARG A 12 -8.94 -20.35 -7.95
N LYS A 13 -9.97 -19.61 -8.36
CA LYS A 13 -10.08 -18.97 -9.68
C LYS A 13 -8.75 -18.33 -10.06
N THR A 14 -8.12 -18.91 -11.08
CA THR A 14 -7.01 -18.31 -11.80
C THR A 14 -7.59 -17.17 -12.64
N SER A 15 -7.40 -15.93 -12.18
CA SER A 15 -7.66 -14.77 -13.02
C SER A 15 -6.62 -14.78 -14.14
N GLY A 16 -7.04 -15.25 -15.32
CA GLY A 16 -6.22 -15.32 -16.51
C GLY A 16 -5.76 -13.93 -16.94
N ASN A 17 -4.44 -13.71 -16.89
CA ASN A 17 -3.78 -12.69 -17.69
C ASN A 17 -3.60 -13.28 -19.09
N ILE A 18 -4.52 -13.00 -20.00
CA ILE A 18 -4.33 -13.31 -21.42
C ILE A 18 -3.50 -12.16 -22.00
N ALA A 19 -2.21 -12.41 -22.22
CA ALA A 19 -1.31 -11.50 -22.89
C ALA A 19 -1.63 -11.43 -24.40
N PRO A 20 -1.57 -10.25 -25.04
CA PRO A 20 -1.57 -10.18 -26.51
C PRO A 20 -0.23 -10.70 -27.06
N PRO A 21 -0.20 -11.25 -28.30
CA PRO A 21 1.00 -11.85 -28.87
C PRO A 21 2.05 -10.78 -29.21
N ALA A 22 3.13 -10.73 -28.44
CA ALA A 22 4.27 -9.85 -28.68
C ALA A 22 5.36 -10.57 -29.50
N ALA A 23 6.02 -9.79 -30.37
CA ALA A 23 7.10 -10.14 -31.28
C ALA A 23 8.31 -10.87 -30.63
N PRO A 24 9.11 -11.63 -31.41
CA PRO A 24 9.97 -12.70 -30.88
C PRO A 24 11.30 -12.34 -30.18
N ASP A 25 11.64 -11.06 -29.92
CA ASP A 25 13.04 -10.71 -29.56
C ASP A 25 13.25 -10.01 -28.19
N ALA A 26 12.21 -9.88 -27.35
CA ALA A 26 12.36 -9.25 -26.03
C ALA A 26 12.63 -10.29 -24.91
N PRO A 27 13.59 -10.06 -23.99
CA PRO A 27 13.77 -10.92 -22.83
C PRO A 27 12.49 -10.93 -21.98
N PRO A 28 12.11 -12.08 -21.40
CA PRO A 28 10.83 -12.24 -20.73
C PRO A 28 10.68 -11.21 -19.62
N ALA A 29 9.60 -10.43 -19.67
CA ALA A 29 9.26 -9.45 -18.66
C ALA A 29 9.36 -10.10 -17.28
N THR A 30 10.18 -9.52 -16.39
CA THR A 30 10.33 -10.06 -15.04
C THR A 30 8.96 -10.09 -14.36
N PRO A 31 8.59 -11.19 -13.71
CA PRO A 31 7.30 -11.25 -13.05
C PRO A 31 7.27 -10.19 -11.94
N SER A 32 6.11 -9.55 -11.76
CA SER A 32 5.93 -8.36 -10.90
C SER A 32 6.39 -8.52 -9.45
N TRP A 33 6.61 -9.76 -8.96
CA TRP A 33 7.17 -10.04 -7.64
C TRP A 33 8.70 -9.83 -7.56
N LYS A 34 9.46 -10.14 -8.62
CA LYS A 34 10.92 -9.95 -8.64
C LYS A 34 11.23 -8.46 -8.58
N ALA A 35 10.56 -7.67 -9.43
CA ALA A 35 10.67 -6.22 -9.44
C ALA A 35 10.35 -5.59 -8.06
N LYS A 36 9.25 -6.01 -7.40
CA LYS A 36 8.91 -5.54 -6.04
C LYS A 36 9.94 -5.98 -5.00
N SER A 37 10.45 -7.21 -5.09
CA SER A 37 11.45 -7.74 -4.17
C SER A 37 12.78 -7.01 -4.30
N ASP A 38 13.23 -6.72 -5.52
CA ASP A 38 14.47 -6.00 -5.78
C ASP A 38 14.35 -4.53 -5.37
N ALA A 39 13.21 -3.89 -5.64
CA ALA A 39 12.93 -2.54 -5.12
C ALA A 39 13.04 -2.48 -3.59
N PHE A 40 12.52 -3.49 -2.87
CA PHE A 40 12.65 -3.57 -1.41
C PHE A 40 14.10 -3.77 -0.97
N ARG A 41 14.85 -4.67 -1.60
CA ARG A 41 16.28 -4.89 -1.29
C ARG A 41 17.10 -3.62 -1.50
N ASN A 42 16.88 -2.92 -2.60
CA ASN A 42 17.55 -1.67 -2.92
C ASN A 42 17.23 -0.58 -1.88
N ALA A 43 15.98 -0.46 -1.46
CA ALA A 43 15.58 0.49 -0.40
C ALA A 43 16.25 0.20 0.95
N MET A 44 16.42 -1.07 1.31
CA MET A 44 17.15 -1.46 2.52
C MET A 44 18.64 -1.14 2.43
N GLN A 45 19.26 -1.38 1.26
CA GLN A 45 20.67 -1.05 1.02
C GLN A 45 20.92 0.47 1.06
N SER A 46 20.07 1.27 0.40
CA SER A 46 20.18 2.72 0.43
C SER A 46 20.03 3.27 1.86
N SER A 47 19.12 2.69 2.66
CA SER A 47 18.94 3.08 4.06
C SER A 47 20.19 2.82 4.90
N ARG A 48 20.85 1.67 4.69
CA ARG A 48 22.13 1.36 5.37
C ARG A 48 23.25 2.31 4.95
N ALA A 49 23.32 2.67 3.67
CA ALA A 49 24.30 3.62 3.16
C ALA A 49 24.12 5.02 3.78
N VAL A 50 22.87 5.48 3.95
CA VAL A 50 22.56 6.73 4.66
C VAL A 50 23.04 6.67 6.11
N SER A 51 22.71 5.59 6.85
CA SER A 51 23.16 5.44 8.23
C SER A 51 24.69 5.40 8.36
N ALA A 52 25.37 4.74 7.42
CA ALA A 52 26.82 4.70 7.38
C ALA A 52 27.43 6.08 7.11
N ALA A 53 26.88 6.85 6.15
CA ALA A 53 27.34 8.21 5.84
C ALA A 53 27.16 9.17 7.03
N ILE A 54 26.04 9.06 7.75
CA ILE A 54 25.80 9.83 8.98
C ILE A 54 26.86 9.47 10.04
N ALA A 55 27.19 8.19 10.19
CA ALA A 55 28.16 7.74 11.19
C ALA A 55 29.61 8.16 10.85
N THR A 56 29.98 8.17 9.58
CA THR A 56 31.35 8.53 9.13
C THR A 56 31.52 10.03 8.87
N GLY A 57 30.45 10.83 8.95
CA GLY A 57 30.48 12.25 8.59
C GLY A 57 30.68 12.50 7.09
N ALA A 58 30.51 11.46 6.27
CA ALA A 58 30.60 11.55 4.81
C ALA A 58 29.33 12.19 4.22
N PRO A 59 29.40 12.78 3.01
CA PRO A 59 28.23 13.35 2.36
C PRO A 59 27.15 12.28 2.15
N LEU A 60 25.91 12.65 2.50
CA LEU A 60 24.75 11.77 2.37
C LEU A 60 24.58 11.30 0.92
N PRO A 61 24.28 10.02 0.68
CA PRO A 61 23.97 9.55 -0.66
C PRO A 61 22.72 10.26 -1.18
N PRO A 62 22.67 10.61 -2.48
CA PRO A 62 21.53 11.31 -3.06
C PRO A 62 20.25 10.48 -2.89
N PRO A 63 19.10 11.11 -2.56
CA PRO A 63 17.86 10.40 -2.36
C PRO A 63 17.43 9.75 -3.68
N VAL A 64 17.33 8.42 -3.69
CA VAL A 64 16.75 7.69 -4.82
C VAL A 64 15.28 8.09 -4.96
N PRO A 65 14.84 8.65 -6.10
CA PRO A 65 13.45 9.02 -6.28
C PRO A 65 12.60 7.74 -6.34
N SER A 66 11.60 7.65 -5.47
CA SER A 66 10.56 6.63 -5.60
C SER A 66 9.80 6.90 -6.90
N ALA A 67 10.15 6.19 -7.97
CA ALA A 67 9.45 6.30 -9.25
C ALA A 67 7.94 5.99 -9.02
N PRO A 68 7.03 6.88 -9.43
CA PRO A 68 5.60 6.61 -9.39
C PRO A 68 5.32 5.34 -10.21
N ASP A 69 4.64 4.37 -9.62
CA ASP A 69 4.24 3.16 -10.34
C ASP A 69 3.32 3.57 -11.51
N PRO A 70 3.62 3.16 -12.76
CA PRO A 70 2.86 3.56 -13.95
C PRO A 70 1.40 3.08 -13.94
N SER A 71 0.99 2.26 -12.97
CA SER A 71 -0.41 1.84 -12.78
C SER A 71 -1.31 2.90 -12.11
N LEU A 72 -0.75 4.03 -11.66
CA LEU A 72 -1.53 5.09 -11.02
C LEU A 72 -2.04 6.13 -12.04
N VAL A 73 -3.36 6.26 -12.15
CA VAL A 73 -4.06 7.23 -13.00
C VAL A 73 -4.41 8.48 -12.17
N PRO A 74 -4.09 9.70 -12.64
CA PRO A 74 -4.48 10.95 -11.97
C PRO A 74 -5.94 11.30 -12.25
N CYS A 75 -6.66 11.77 -11.23
CA CYS A 75 -8.03 12.27 -11.36
C CYS A 75 -8.05 13.69 -11.99
N PRO A 76 -8.88 13.95 -13.02
CA PRO A 76 -8.92 15.26 -13.70
C PRO A 76 -9.57 16.37 -12.87
N HIS A 77 -10.27 16.04 -11.78
CA HIS A 77 -10.99 17.02 -10.96
C HIS A 77 -10.27 17.42 -9.66
N CYS A 78 -9.44 16.53 -9.09
CA CYS A 78 -8.75 16.78 -7.82
C CYS A 78 -7.25 16.43 -7.86
N ASN A 79 -6.72 16.01 -9.00
CA ASN A 79 -5.31 15.68 -9.24
C ASN A 79 -4.69 14.62 -8.31
N ARG A 80 -5.50 13.91 -7.51
CA ARG A 80 -5.04 12.75 -6.74
C ARG A 80 -4.83 11.54 -7.65
N THR A 81 -3.81 10.73 -7.35
CA THR A 81 -3.41 9.53 -8.10
C THR A 81 -4.01 8.26 -7.49
N PHE A 82 -4.62 7.39 -8.31
CA PHE A 82 -5.29 6.16 -7.88
C PHE A 82 -4.94 4.98 -8.79
N SER A 83 -5.03 3.74 -8.30
CA SER A 83 -4.98 2.56 -9.17
C SER A 83 -6.21 2.50 -10.09
N SER A 84 -6.14 1.79 -11.22
CA SER A 84 -7.22 1.69 -12.23
C SER A 84 -8.62 1.47 -11.64
N GLY A 85 -8.81 0.40 -10.87
CA GLY A 85 -10.11 0.10 -10.24
C GLY A 85 -10.55 1.12 -9.18
N ALA A 86 -9.59 1.80 -8.54
CA ALA A 86 -9.91 2.90 -7.62
C ALA A 86 -10.32 4.17 -8.40
N ALA A 87 -9.65 4.47 -9.51
CA ALA A 87 -9.95 5.59 -10.39
C ALA A 87 -11.37 5.48 -10.96
N GLU A 88 -11.78 4.29 -11.42
CA GLU A 88 -13.13 4.03 -11.95
C GLU A 88 -14.24 4.42 -10.96
N ARG A 89 -14.07 4.10 -9.67
CA ARG A 89 -15.05 4.48 -8.63
C ARG A 89 -14.85 5.91 -8.13
N HIS A 90 -13.65 6.45 -8.26
CA HIS A 90 -13.28 7.76 -7.73
C HIS A 90 -13.75 8.89 -8.65
N ILE A 91 -13.47 8.81 -9.95
CA ILE A 91 -13.79 9.84 -10.94
C ILE A 91 -15.25 10.30 -10.85
N PRO A 92 -16.28 9.41 -10.93
CA PRO A 92 -17.68 9.84 -10.92
C PRO A 92 -18.10 10.49 -9.59
N LYS A 93 -17.56 10.02 -8.46
CA LYS A 93 -17.83 10.61 -7.15
C LYS A 93 -17.11 11.95 -6.97
N CYS A 94 -15.88 12.05 -7.49
CA CYS A 94 -15.05 13.24 -7.37
C CYS A 94 -15.61 14.42 -8.15
N THR A 95 -16.29 14.18 -9.29
CA THR A 95 -16.96 15.24 -10.06
C THR A 95 -17.98 15.99 -9.21
N SER A 96 -18.73 15.29 -8.35
CA SER A 96 -19.75 15.88 -7.48
C SER A 96 -19.14 16.52 -6.22
N ILE A 97 -18.03 15.98 -5.71
CA ILE A 97 -17.40 16.41 -4.46
C ILE A 97 -16.23 17.35 -4.77
N ARG A 98 -16.52 18.54 -5.28
CA ARG A 98 -15.52 19.60 -5.46
C ARG A 98 -15.60 20.57 -4.27
N ALA A 99 -14.69 20.38 -3.32
CA ALA A 99 -14.47 21.17 -2.10
C ALA A 99 -15.57 21.08 -1.00
N LYS A 100 -15.41 20.12 -0.07
CA LYS A 100 -15.95 20.24 1.29
C LYS A 100 -14.96 21.11 2.10
N PRO A 101 -15.40 22.08 2.92
CA PRO A 101 -14.53 23.06 3.56
C PRO A 101 -13.32 22.42 4.26
N SER A 102 -12.17 23.09 4.16
CA SER A 102 -10.83 22.66 4.57
C SER A 102 -10.65 22.33 6.05
N VAL A 103 -11.69 22.54 6.87
CA VAL A 103 -11.70 22.22 8.29
C VAL A 103 -13.00 21.50 8.64
N LEU A 104 -12.87 20.24 9.05
CA LEU A 104 -13.86 19.61 9.91
C LEU A 104 -13.82 20.36 11.24
N LYS A 105 -14.87 21.15 11.54
CA LYS A 105 -14.99 21.77 12.86
C LYS A 105 -14.99 20.66 13.90
N ARG A 106 -14.15 20.79 14.94
CA ARG A 106 -14.09 19.84 16.06
C ARG A 106 -15.52 19.59 16.57
N GLY A 107 -15.98 18.35 16.48
CA GLY A 107 -17.35 17.95 16.84
C GLY A 107 -18.38 17.88 15.71
N GLY A 108 -18.03 18.21 14.45
CA GLY A 108 -18.94 18.22 13.29
C GLY A 108 -19.04 16.90 12.52
N GLY A 109 -18.29 15.86 12.92
CA GLY A 109 -18.44 14.51 12.37
C GLY A 109 -19.61 13.81 13.07
N GLY A 110 -20.68 13.53 12.35
CA GLY A 110 -21.77 12.70 12.86
C GLY A 110 -21.23 11.37 13.39
N ASN A 111 -21.61 11.02 14.62
CA ASN A 111 -21.20 9.80 15.32
C ASN A 111 -21.93 8.57 14.73
N ALA A 112 -21.51 8.11 13.56
CA ALA A 112 -22.01 6.88 12.93
C ALA A 112 -21.54 5.59 13.64
N SER A 113 -21.27 5.66 14.95
CA SER A 113 -20.83 4.57 15.81
C SER A 113 -21.34 4.77 17.24
N LYS A 114 -22.66 4.74 17.41
CA LYS A 114 -23.25 4.17 18.63
C LYS A 114 -23.52 2.68 18.37
N GLY A 115 -22.45 1.89 18.31
CA GLY A 115 -22.56 0.47 18.67
C GLY A 115 -22.63 0.38 20.20
N PRO A 116 -23.26 -0.68 20.78
CA PRO A 116 -23.33 -0.81 22.23
C PRO A 116 -21.92 -0.89 22.81
N ALA A 117 -21.66 -0.07 23.83
CA ALA A 117 -20.39 -0.04 24.55
C ALA A 117 -20.18 -1.39 25.26
N THR A 118 -19.18 -2.16 24.84
CA THR A 118 -18.63 -3.26 25.64
C THR A 118 -17.51 -2.70 26.51
N PRO A 119 -17.62 -2.73 27.85
CA PRO A 119 -16.53 -2.28 28.71
C PRO A 119 -15.60 -3.45 29.05
N ASN A 120 -14.57 -3.71 28.23
CA ASN A 120 -13.30 -4.23 28.76
C ASN A 120 -12.19 -4.26 27.71
N GLY A 121 -11.01 -3.71 28.05
CA GLY A 121 -9.84 -3.76 27.18
C GLY A 121 -8.73 -2.79 27.55
N THR A 122 -8.46 -2.59 28.85
CA THR A 122 -7.24 -1.91 29.30
C THR A 122 -6.03 -2.76 28.93
N SER A 123 -5.27 -2.35 27.92
CA SER A 123 -3.89 -2.81 27.73
C SER A 123 -2.99 -1.59 27.66
N GLY A 124 -2.51 -1.19 28.84
CA GLY A 124 -1.50 -0.16 29.03
C GLY A 124 -0.17 -0.60 28.43
N ARG A 125 0.45 0.30 27.66
CA ARG A 125 1.83 0.18 27.18
C ARG A 125 2.78 0.57 28.31
N ASN A 126 3.46 -0.40 28.90
CA ASN A 126 4.52 -0.21 29.88
C ASN A 126 5.89 -0.34 29.20
N ASN A 127 6.50 0.81 28.88
CA ASN A 127 7.88 0.96 28.47
C ASN A 127 8.78 1.02 29.72
N LYS A 128 9.52 -0.06 30.02
CA LYS A 128 10.60 -0.02 31.00
C LYS A 128 11.92 0.25 30.27
N THR A 129 12.48 1.41 30.55
CA THR A 129 13.84 1.83 30.26
C THR A 129 14.85 0.91 30.96
N SER A 130 15.73 0.27 30.19
CA SER A 130 16.88 -0.48 30.71
C SER A 130 18.05 0.49 30.89
N SER A 131 18.42 0.73 32.14
CA SER A 131 19.66 1.43 32.54
C SER A 131 20.70 0.38 32.95
N TRP A 132 21.72 0.22 32.12
CA TRP A 132 23.06 -0.29 32.45
C TRP A 132 24.05 0.58 31.69
#